data_AF-A0A060A8G9-F1
#
_entry.id   AF-A0A060A8G9-F1
#
_cell.length_a   1.000
_cell.length_b   1.000
_cell.length_c   1.000
_cell.angle_alpha   90.00
_cell.angle_beta   90.00
_cell.angle_gamma   90.00
#
_symmetry.space_group_name_H-M   'P 1'
#
loop_
_entity.id
_entity.type
_entity.pdbx_description
1 polymer ?
#
loop_
_entity_poly.entity_id
_entity_poly.type
_entity_poly.pdbx_seq_one_letter_code
_entity_poly.pdbx_strand_id
1 'polypeptide(L)'
;TQDERLRARFTGKPEYVVNMFHHIAREVREILARLGLRSMEELVGRVDLLRQKSNDDSFKLSRVDLKRILFHPYTDPSIGHFHTQKQDHELGKTLDVSKLLRMCRPAIEEQKPIRAKLAINNTNRVVGTVVGSEVTRKYGEAGLPDNTIKLSFVGSAGQSFGAFIPHGITLALQGDANDYVGKGLSGGRISVFPPAKATFEADENIIIGNTSFYGATSGEGYINGRAGERFCV
;
A
#
# COMPACT_ATOMS: atom_id res chain seq x y z
N THR A 1 -13.39 -12.26 21.26
CA THR A 1 -12.95 -13.55 21.85
C THR A 1 -12.97 -14.63 20.77
N GLN A 2 -12.02 -15.57 20.79
CA GLN A 2 -11.98 -16.72 19.87
C GLN A 2 -12.61 -18.00 20.47
N ASP A 3 -12.98 -17.97 21.77
CA ASP A 3 -13.67 -19.07 22.44
C ASP A 3 -15.05 -19.29 21.81
N GLU A 4 -15.31 -20.50 21.32
CA GLU A 4 -16.55 -20.90 20.66
C GLU A 4 -17.77 -20.72 21.56
N ARG A 5 -17.66 -21.05 22.86
CA ARG A 5 -18.77 -20.93 23.83
C ARG A 5 -19.18 -19.48 24.01
N LEU A 6 -18.22 -18.56 23.95
CA LEU A 6 -18.49 -17.12 24.05
C LEU A 6 -18.97 -16.54 22.71
N ARG A 7 -18.45 -17.02 21.57
CA ARG A 7 -18.93 -16.62 20.24
C ARG A 7 -20.39 -17.01 19.99
N ALA A 8 -20.81 -18.18 20.48
CA ALA A 8 -22.20 -18.63 20.41
C ALA A 8 -23.19 -17.70 21.13
N ARG A 9 -22.71 -16.82 22.02
CA ARG A 9 -23.51 -15.82 22.73
C ARG A 9 -23.60 -14.48 21.98
N PHE A 10 -22.93 -14.32 20.85
CA PHE A 10 -23.00 -13.08 20.08
C PHE A 10 -24.34 -12.98 19.35
N THR A 11 -25.17 -12.04 19.77
CA THR A 11 -26.50 -11.78 19.19
C THR A 11 -26.51 -10.58 18.24
N GLY A 12 -25.35 -9.96 18.00
CA GLY A 12 -25.23 -8.79 17.12
C GLY A 12 -25.57 -9.16 15.68
N LYS A 13 -26.35 -8.29 15.02
CA LYS A 13 -26.72 -8.47 13.61
C LYS A 13 -26.30 -7.25 12.78
N PRO A 14 -26.02 -7.43 11.48
CA PRO A 14 -25.67 -6.31 10.60
C PRO A 14 -26.70 -5.16 10.65
N GLU A 15 -27.97 -5.49 10.79
CA GLU A 15 -29.07 -4.51 10.85
C GLU A 15 -28.95 -3.56 12.05
N TYR A 16 -28.37 -4.01 13.17
CA TYR A 16 -28.18 -3.16 14.34
C TYR A 16 -27.16 -2.05 14.05
N VAL A 17 -26.09 -2.37 13.32
CA VAL A 17 -25.07 -1.41 12.89
C VAL A 17 -25.64 -0.46 11.83
N VAL A 18 -26.42 -0.99 10.87
CA VAL A 18 -27.12 -0.17 9.86
C VAL A 18 -28.06 0.83 10.54
N ASN A 19 -28.89 0.38 11.48
CA ASN A 19 -29.82 1.25 12.21
C ASN A 19 -29.07 2.30 13.05
N MET A 20 -27.98 1.93 13.72
CA MET A 20 -27.12 2.88 14.43
C MET A 20 -26.62 3.99 13.50
N PHE A 21 -26.08 3.64 12.32
CA PHE A 21 -25.61 4.65 11.35
C PHE A 21 -26.76 5.49 10.77
N HIS A 22 -27.96 4.92 10.58
CA HIS A 22 -29.13 5.71 10.20
C HIS A 22 -29.54 6.74 11.26
N HIS A 23 -29.46 6.37 12.55
CA HIS A 23 -29.72 7.29 13.66
C HIS A 23 -28.67 8.39 13.73
N ILE A 24 -27.38 8.04 13.66
CA ILE A 24 -26.28 9.02 13.63
C ILE A 24 -26.45 9.98 12.43
N ALA A 25 -26.70 9.44 11.23
CA ALA A 25 -26.88 10.27 10.04
C ALA A 25 -28.12 11.19 10.16
N ARG A 26 -29.18 10.74 10.84
CA ARG A 26 -30.36 11.57 11.11
C ARG A 26 -30.03 12.71 12.06
N GLU A 27 -29.38 12.42 13.18
CA GLU A 27 -28.95 13.43 14.15
C GLU A 27 -28.03 14.47 13.51
N VAL A 28 -27.08 14.04 12.67
CA VAL A 28 -26.21 14.95 11.91
C VAL A 28 -27.03 15.88 11.01
N ARG A 29 -28.03 15.36 10.28
CA ARG A 29 -28.92 16.21 9.45
C ARG A 29 -29.74 17.19 10.28
N GLU A 30 -30.21 16.79 11.46
CA GLU A 30 -30.92 17.67 12.38
C GLU A 30 -30.00 18.80 12.89
N ILE A 31 -28.74 18.49 13.20
CA ILE A 31 -27.73 19.50 13.58
C ILE A 31 -27.44 20.45 12.41
N LEU A 32 -27.22 19.93 11.20
CA LEU A 32 -27.01 20.76 10.01
C LEU A 32 -28.18 21.73 9.78
N ALA A 33 -29.41 21.25 9.88
CA ALA A 33 -30.61 22.08 9.74
C ALA A 33 -30.68 23.17 10.82
N ARG A 34 -30.32 22.85 12.08
CA ARG A 34 -30.24 23.84 13.17
C ARG A 34 -29.18 24.91 12.94
N LEU A 35 -28.10 24.57 12.24
CA LEU A 35 -27.03 25.49 11.85
C LEU A 35 -27.31 26.23 10.53
N GLY A 36 -28.43 25.93 9.85
CA GLY A 36 -28.80 26.52 8.57
C GLY A 36 -28.01 25.97 7.37
N LEU A 37 -27.35 24.82 7.53
CA LEU A 37 -26.53 24.18 6.51
C LEU A 37 -27.32 23.05 5.83
N ARG A 38 -27.08 22.83 4.53
CA ARG A 38 -27.78 21.84 3.71
C ARG A 38 -26.97 20.57 3.46
N SER A 39 -25.65 20.63 3.63
CA SER A 39 -24.78 19.50 3.38
C SER A 39 -23.57 19.46 4.33
N MET A 40 -22.86 18.33 4.33
CA MET A 40 -21.61 18.19 5.09
C MET A 40 -20.51 19.07 4.52
N GLU A 41 -20.44 19.24 3.21
CA GLU A 41 -19.45 20.10 2.54
C GLU A 41 -19.54 21.55 3.01
N GLU A 42 -20.75 22.05 3.29
CA GLU A 42 -20.96 23.38 3.86
C GLU A 42 -20.49 23.51 5.32
N LEU A 43 -20.41 22.39 6.07
CA LEU A 43 -19.97 22.34 7.46
C LEU A 43 -18.45 22.18 7.60
N VAL A 44 -17.80 21.45 6.70
CA VAL A 44 -16.36 21.14 6.81
C VAL A 44 -15.54 22.44 6.84
N GLY A 45 -14.72 22.60 7.89
CA GLY A 45 -13.85 23.76 8.08
C GLY A 45 -14.51 24.98 8.73
N ARG A 46 -15.82 24.94 9.03
CA ARG A 46 -16.58 26.04 9.67
C ARG A 46 -16.33 26.14 11.18
N VAL A 47 -15.09 26.44 11.54
CA VAL A 47 -14.66 26.67 12.93
C VAL A 47 -15.39 27.86 13.56
N ASP A 48 -15.85 28.82 12.75
CA ASP A 48 -16.67 29.95 13.17
C ASP A 48 -18.02 29.56 13.78
N LEU A 49 -18.52 28.34 13.51
CA LEU A 49 -19.73 27.79 14.13
C LEU A 49 -19.47 27.17 15.52
N LEU A 50 -18.22 27.12 15.96
CA LEU A 50 -17.82 26.54 17.24
C LEU A 50 -17.38 27.63 18.21
N ARG A 51 -17.76 27.46 19.48
CA ARG A 51 -17.23 28.27 20.58
C ARG A 51 -16.99 27.40 21.80
N GLN A 52 -15.96 27.74 22.56
CA GLN A 52 -15.77 27.14 23.88
C GLN A 52 -16.94 27.54 24.79
N LYS A 53 -17.59 26.55 25.40
CA LYS A 53 -18.65 26.80 26.38
C LYS A 53 -18.04 27.40 27.66
N SER A 54 -18.58 28.52 28.15
CA SER A 54 -18.19 29.06 29.46
C SER A 54 -18.58 28.06 30.56
N ASN A 55 -17.65 27.79 31.48
CA ASN A 55 -17.89 26.96 32.66
C ASN A 55 -17.26 27.65 33.86
N ASP A 56 -17.94 28.68 34.35
CA ASP A 56 -17.49 29.51 35.47
C ASP A 56 -17.44 28.73 36.81
N ASP A 57 -18.13 27.60 36.89
CA ASP A 57 -18.26 26.78 38.11
C ASP A 57 -17.16 25.72 38.30
N SER A 58 -16.22 25.56 37.35
CA SER A 58 -15.18 24.51 37.45
C SER A 58 -13.77 25.05 37.20
N PHE A 59 -13.00 25.16 38.30
CA PHE A 59 -11.60 25.56 38.30
C PHE A 59 -10.69 24.71 37.38
N LYS A 60 -11.03 23.44 37.15
CA LYS A 60 -10.26 22.58 36.23
C LYS A 60 -10.54 22.93 34.77
N LEU A 61 -11.80 23.25 34.45
CA LEU A 61 -12.20 23.60 33.08
C LEU A 61 -11.75 25.00 32.68
N SER A 62 -11.63 25.93 33.64
CA SER A 62 -11.12 27.29 33.38
C SER A 62 -9.66 27.33 32.94
N ARG A 63 -8.92 26.22 33.07
CA ARG A 63 -7.52 26.08 32.61
C ARG A 63 -7.38 25.55 31.18
N VAL A 64 -8.48 25.14 30.54
CA VAL A 64 -8.44 24.59 29.18
C VAL A 64 -8.52 25.73 28.17
N ASP A 65 -7.47 25.89 27.35
CA ASP A 65 -7.44 26.86 26.26
C ASP A 65 -7.61 26.15 24.90
N LEU A 66 -8.77 26.35 24.25
CA LEU A 66 -9.07 25.77 22.94
C LEU A 66 -8.69 26.67 21.77
N LYS A 67 -8.05 27.83 21.98
CA LYS A 67 -7.73 28.80 20.91
C LYS A 67 -7.00 28.19 19.72
N ARG A 68 -6.10 27.24 19.94
CA ARG A 68 -5.35 26.57 18.86
C ARG A 68 -6.21 25.64 18.00
N ILE A 69 -7.25 25.04 18.59
CA ILE A 69 -8.19 24.17 17.88
C ILE A 69 -9.26 25.02 17.17
N LEU A 70 -9.67 26.12 17.79
CA LEU A 70 -10.64 27.07 17.23
C LEU A 70 -9.99 28.13 16.32
N PHE A 71 -8.71 27.97 15.99
CA PHE A 71 -8.02 28.89 15.11
C PHE A 71 -8.45 28.66 13.66
N HIS A 72 -9.00 29.70 13.03
CA HIS A 72 -9.33 29.70 11.61
C HIS A 72 -8.25 30.46 10.84
N PRO A 73 -7.35 29.78 10.10
CA PRO A 73 -6.35 30.45 9.29
C PRO A 73 -7.01 31.17 8.11
N TYR A 74 -6.46 32.33 7.74
CA TYR A 74 -6.87 32.99 6.50
C TYR A 74 -6.45 32.13 5.31
N THR A 75 -7.41 31.72 4.49
CA THR A 75 -7.19 31.02 3.23
C THR A 75 -7.81 31.81 2.09
N ASP A 76 -7.19 31.76 0.92
CA ASP A 76 -7.76 32.34 -0.28
C ASP A 76 -9.15 31.73 -0.57
N PRO A 77 -10.17 32.52 -0.96
CA PRO A 77 -11.51 32.01 -1.27
C PRO A 77 -11.55 30.93 -2.35
N SER A 78 -10.52 30.83 -3.20
CA SER A 78 -10.38 29.77 -4.21
C SER A 78 -9.98 28.41 -3.63
N ILE A 79 -9.48 28.37 -2.39
CA ILE A 79 -9.08 27.14 -1.72
C ILE A 79 -10.29 26.59 -0.95
N GLY A 80 -10.95 25.58 -1.54
CA GLY A 80 -12.03 24.86 -0.86
C GLY A 80 -11.56 24.15 0.41
N HIS A 81 -12.41 24.12 1.43
CA HIS A 81 -12.12 23.43 2.71
C HIS A 81 -12.44 21.93 2.68
N PHE A 82 -12.93 21.43 1.55
CA PHE A 82 -13.31 20.04 1.34
C PHE A 82 -12.57 19.46 0.12
N HIS A 83 -12.67 18.16 -0.07
CA HIS A 83 -11.96 17.45 -1.14
C HIS A 83 -12.48 17.86 -2.53
N THR A 84 -11.71 18.68 -3.24
CA THR A 84 -12.03 19.21 -4.59
C THR A 84 -11.16 18.65 -5.71
N GLN A 85 -10.01 18.04 -5.37
CA GLN A 85 -9.03 17.58 -6.35
C GLN A 85 -8.69 16.11 -6.13
N LYS A 86 -8.63 15.35 -7.22
CA LYS A 86 -8.14 13.97 -7.19
C LYS A 86 -6.61 13.97 -7.14
N GLN A 87 -6.04 13.02 -6.43
CA GLN A 87 -4.59 12.81 -6.39
C GLN A 87 -4.16 12.02 -7.64
N ASP A 88 -3.14 12.52 -8.35
CA ASP A 88 -2.42 11.73 -9.35
C ASP A 88 -1.21 11.06 -8.68
N HIS A 89 -1.25 9.74 -8.59
CA HIS A 89 -0.18 8.93 -8.01
C HIS A 89 0.89 8.54 -9.05
N GLU A 90 0.78 9.04 -10.28
CA GLU A 90 1.70 8.80 -11.40
C GLU A 90 1.93 7.30 -11.71
N LEU A 91 0.98 6.43 -11.37
CA LEU A 91 1.11 4.98 -11.53
C LEU A 91 1.37 4.59 -12.99
N GLY A 92 0.86 5.38 -13.94
CA GLY A 92 1.11 5.20 -15.38
C GLY A 92 2.58 5.28 -15.78
N LYS A 93 3.44 5.94 -14.99
CA LYS A 93 4.88 6.09 -15.24
C LYS A 93 5.71 4.93 -14.68
N THR A 94 5.12 4.06 -13.85
CA THR A 94 5.83 2.93 -13.25
C THR A 94 6.28 1.93 -14.32
N LEU A 95 7.35 1.17 -14.05
CA LEU A 95 7.87 0.18 -15.00
C LEU A 95 6.83 -0.91 -15.32
N ASP A 96 6.05 -1.31 -14.32
CA ASP A 96 5.00 -2.29 -14.49
C ASP A 96 3.92 -1.83 -15.48
N VAL A 97 3.34 -0.64 -15.23
CA VAL A 97 2.22 -0.15 -16.05
C VAL A 97 2.68 0.28 -17.42
N SER A 98 3.83 0.95 -17.52
CA SER A 98 4.35 1.46 -18.79
C SER A 98 4.90 0.36 -19.72
N LYS A 99 5.39 -0.76 -19.18
CA LYS A 99 6.05 -1.82 -19.98
C LYS A 99 5.60 -3.23 -19.62
N LEU A 100 5.74 -3.65 -18.35
CA LEU A 100 5.65 -5.07 -18.02
C LEU A 100 4.25 -5.66 -18.21
N LEU A 101 3.19 -4.94 -17.90
CA LEU A 101 1.81 -5.43 -18.11
C LEU A 101 1.54 -5.77 -19.58
N ARG A 102 1.94 -4.90 -20.50
CA ARG A 102 1.79 -5.15 -21.93
C ARG A 102 2.60 -6.37 -22.37
N MET A 103 3.83 -6.50 -21.86
CA MET A 103 4.71 -7.63 -22.19
C MET A 103 4.22 -8.96 -21.62
N CYS A 104 3.64 -8.94 -20.42
CA CYS A 104 3.15 -10.13 -19.74
C CYS A 104 1.70 -10.47 -20.10
N ARG A 105 1.03 -9.66 -20.92
CA ARG A 105 -0.36 -9.89 -21.32
C ARG A 105 -0.61 -11.31 -21.86
N PRO A 106 0.23 -11.90 -22.75
CA PRO A 106 0.02 -13.27 -23.21
C PRO A 106 0.10 -14.32 -22.09
N ALA A 107 0.96 -14.10 -21.09
CA ALA A 107 1.04 -14.96 -19.91
C ALA A 107 -0.19 -14.81 -19.01
N ILE A 108 -0.66 -13.58 -18.80
CA ILE A 108 -1.83 -13.31 -17.97
C ILE A 108 -3.11 -13.79 -18.68
N GLU A 109 -3.24 -13.59 -19.97
CA GLU A 109 -4.46 -13.90 -20.71
C GLU A 109 -4.55 -15.39 -21.09
N GLU A 110 -3.44 -15.99 -21.51
CA GLU A 110 -3.42 -17.31 -22.16
C GLU A 110 -2.46 -18.30 -21.46
N GLN A 111 -1.87 -17.93 -20.32
CA GLN A 111 -0.87 -18.74 -19.61
C GLN A 111 0.36 -19.11 -20.47
N LYS A 112 0.63 -18.34 -21.54
CA LYS A 112 1.78 -18.55 -22.41
C LYS A 112 3.08 -18.15 -21.71
N PRO A 113 4.12 -18.99 -21.72
CA PRO A 113 5.40 -18.64 -21.12
C PRO A 113 6.01 -17.38 -21.76
N ILE A 114 6.40 -16.41 -20.94
CA ILE A 114 7.07 -15.18 -21.36
C ILE A 114 8.45 -15.09 -20.72
N ARG A 115 9.43 -14.70 -21.54
CA ARG A 115 10.81 -14.41 -21.14
C ARG A 115 11.18 -13.02 -21.64
N ALA A 116 11.67 -12.16 -20.75
CA ALA A 116 12.14 -10.85 -21.15
C ALA A 116 13.35 -10.41 -20.31
N LYS A 117 14.20 -9.57 -20.91
CA LYS A 117 15.33 -8.93 -20.23
C LYS A 117 15.22 -7.42 -20.36
N LEU A 118 15.33 -6.68 -19.25
CA LEU A 118 15.17 -5.23 -19.21
C LEU A 118 16.26 -4.56 -18.35
N ALA A 119 16.53 -3.29 -18.62
CA ALA A 119 17.28 -2.44 -17.70
C ALA A 119 16.37 -2.00 -16.54
N ILE A 120 16.93 -1.83 -15.35
CA ILE A 120 16.26 -1.31 -14.16
C ILE A 120 17.15 -0.26 -13.47
N ASN A 121 16.53 0.72 -12.82
CA ASN A 121 17.22 1.68 -11.97
C ASN A 121 16.47 1.91 -10.64
N ASN A 122 17.11 2.63 -9.72
CA ASN A 122 16.63 2.78 -8.34
C ASN A 122 15.29 3.57 -8.23
N THR A 123 14.89 4.30 -9.28
CA THR A 123 13.58 4.97 -9.35
C THR A 123 12.46 4.00 -9.73
N ASN A 124 12.81 2.84 -10.30
CA ASN A 124 11.87 1.76 -10.58
C ASN A 124 11.60 0.99 -9.28
N ARG A 125 10.62 1.48 -8.52
CA ARG A 125 10.12 0.87 -7.28
C ARG A 125 9.02 -0.14 -7.58
N VAL A 126 8.78 -1.06 -6.64
CA VAL A 126 7.66 -2.04 -6.65
C VAL A 126 7.55 -2.87 -7.94
N VAL A 127 8.68 -3.11 -8.62
CA VAL A 127 8.69 -3.81 -9.92
C VAL A 127 8.17 -5.24 -9.77
N GLY A 128 7.24 -5.61 -10.64
CA GLY A 128 6.55 -6.90 -10.65
C GLY A 128 5.25 -6.94 -9.84
N THR A 129 5.00 -5.97 -8.97
CA THR A 129 3.84 -5.98 -8.06
C THR A 129 2.51 -5.86 -8.79
N VAL A 130 2.41 -4.98 -9.79
CA VAL A 130 1.16 -4.80 -10.55
C VAL A 130 0.93 -6.00 -11.48
N VAL A 131 2.00 -6.54 -12.07
CA VAL A 131 1.92 -7.80 -12.83
C VAL A 131 1.42 -8.94 -11.93
N GLY A 132 1.96 -9.05 -10.72
CA GLY A 132 1.50 -10.01 -9.72
C GLY A 132 0.04 -9.81 -9.34
N SER A 133 -0.40 -8.57 -9.14
CA SER A 133 -1.80 -8.22 -8.87
C SER A 133 -2.74 -8.69 -9.99
N GLU A 134 -2.38 -8.48 -11.26
CA GLU A 134 -3.20 -8.93 -12.39
C GLU A 134 -3.24 -10.46 -12.53
N VAL A 135 -2.14 -11.15 -12.20
CA VAL A 135 -2.13 -12.62 -12.10
C VAL A 135 -3.07 -13.08 -10.99
N THR A 136 -2.93 -12.55 -9.78
CA THR A 136 -3.77 -12.91 -8.63
C THR A 136 -5.25 -12.56 -8.87
N ARG A 137 -5.54 -11.43 -9.52
CA ARG A 137 -6.90 -11.02 -9.88
C ARG A 137 -7.60 -12.06 -10.74
N LYS A 138 -6.86 -12.72 -11.64
CA LYS A 138 -7.42 -13.68 -12.59
C LYS A 138 -7.39 -15.12 -12.08
N TYR A 139 -6.33 -15.52 -11.38
CA TYR A 139 -6.09 -16.92 -11.01
C TYR A 139 -6.14 -17.19 -9.50
N GLY A 140 -6.32 -16.15 -8.68
CA GLY A 140 -6.32 -16.26 -7.24
C GLY A 140 -4.97 -16.77 -6.69
N GLU A 141 -5.04 -17.51 -5.59
CA GLU A 141 -3.87 -18.06 -4.88
C GLU A 141 -3.07 -19.06 -5.72
N ALA A 142 -3.73 -19.78 -6.65
CA ALA A 142 -3.06 -20.77 -7.50
C ALA A 142 -2.02 -20.13 -8.45
N GLY A 143 -2.20 -18.85 -8.79
CA GLY A 143 -1.31 -18.13 -9.69
C GLY A 143 -1.23 -18.76 -11.09
N LEU A 144 -0.04 -18.71 -11.69
CA LEU A 144 0.24 -19.32 -12.99
C LEU A 144 1.02 -20.64 -12.82
N PRO A 145 1.08 -21.50 -13.85
CA PRO A 145 2.06 -22.58 -13.87
C PRO A 145 3.48 -22.08 -13.59
N ASP A 146 4.33 -22.93 -13.00
CA ASP A 146 5.67 -22.52 -12.60
C ASP A 146 6.46 -21.91 -13.77
N ASN A 147 7.22 -20.86 -13.48
CA ASN A 147 8.03 -20.15 -14.47
C ASN A 147 7.23 -19.66 -15.70
N THR A 148 5.92 -19.40 -15.62
CA THR A 148 5.18 -18.84 -16.77
C THR A 148 5.70 -17.44 -17.13
N ILE A 149 5.85 -16.55 -16.15
CA ILE A 149 6.46 -15.24 -16.35
C ILE A 149 7.87 -15.27 -15.78
N LYS A 150 8.90 -15.09 -16.62
CA LYS A 150 10.27 -14.93 -16.15
C LYS A 150 10.91 -13.67 -16.72
N LEU A 151 11.20 -12.73 -15.83
CA LEU A 151 11.73 -11.42 -16.15
C LEU A 151 13.13 -11.27 -15.56
N SER A 152 14.09 -10.94 -16.42
CA SER A 152 15.47 -10.67 -16.03
C SER A 152 15.73 -9.17 -16.09
N PHE A 153 16.36 -8.62 -15.06
CA PHE A 153 16.68 -7.21 -14.94
C PHE A 153 18.19 -7.02 -14.82
N VAL A 154 18.70 -5.90 -15.33
CA VAL A 154 20.11 -5.50 -15.21
C VAL A 154 20.17 -4.07 -14.71
N GLY A 155 20.89 -3.85 -13.61
CA GLY A 155 21.03 -2.54 -12.95
C GLY A 155 20.68 -2.61 -11.47
N SER A 156 20.32 -1.47 -10.88
CA SER A 156 20.01 -1.35 -9.45
C SER A 156 18.51 -1.20 -9.25
N ALA A 157 17.84 -2.11 -8.56
CA ALA A 157 16.39 -2.03 -8.34
C ALA A 157 16.03 -1.04 -7.22
N GLY A 158 14.92 -0.33 -7.40
CA GLY A 158 14.33 0.50 -6.35
C GLY A 158 13.74 -0.33 -5.22
N GLN A 159 13.18 0.36 -4.22
CA GLN A 159 12.54 -0.29 -3.08
C GLN A 159 11.41 -1.23 -3.50
N SER A 160 11.23 -2.32 -2.74
CA SER A 160 10.15 -3.29 -2.91
C SER A 160 10.19 -4.07 -4.24
N PHE A 161 11.38 -4.36 -4.75
CA PHE A 161 11.55 -5.23 -5.92
C PHE A 161 10.91 -6.61 -5.68
N GLY A 162 9.99 -7.02 -6.55
CA GLY A 162 9.29 -8.30 -6.44
C GLY A 162 8.35 -8.41 -5.24
N ALA A 163 7.81 -7.30 -4.73
CA ALA A 163 6.83 -7.35 -3.65
C ALA A 163 5.54 -8.08 -4.09
N PHE A 164 5.02 -8.94 -3.23
CA PHE A 164 3.74 -9.65 -3.40
C PHE A 164 3.59 -10.46 -4.69
N ILE A 165 4.70 -10.94 -5.28
CA ILE A 165 4.61 -11.71 -6.52
C ILE A 165 4.07 -13.14 -6.24
N PRO A 166 3.01 -13.57 -6.95
CA PRO A 166 2.42 -14.89 -6.76
C PRO A 166 3.20 -15.99 -7.50
N HIS A 167 2.79 -17.24 -7.26
CA HIS A 167 3.27 -18.41 -7.97
C HIS A 167 3.19 -18.27 -9.51
N GLY A 168 4.23 -18.77 -10.18
CA GLY A 168 4.40 -18.69 -11.64
C GLY A 168 5.12 -17.43 -12.15
N ILE A 169 5.48 -16.49 -11.26
CA ILE A 169 6.35 -15.35 -11.58
C ILE A 169 7.77 -15.58 -11.05
N THR A 170 8.77 -15.43 -11.91
CA THR A 170 10.19 -15.48 -11.58
C THR A 170 10.88 -14.18 -11.97
N LEU A 171 11.50 -13.49 -11.02
CA LEU A 171 12.27 -12.28 -11.24
C LEU A 171 13.75 -12.55 -10.96
N ALA A 172 14.61 -12.26 -11.93
CA ALA A 172 16.06 -12.36 -11.79
C ALA A 172 16.69 -10.99 -11.94
N LEU A 173 17.56 -10.59 -11.02
CA LEU A 173 18.23 -9.29 -11.03
C LEU A 173 19.74 -9.48 -11.05
N GLN A 174 20.37 -9.02 -12.14
CA GLN A 174 21.81 -8.88 -12.25
C GLN A 174 22.20 -7.45 -11.84
N GLY A 175 22.74 -7.30 -10.63
CA GLY A 175 23.03 -6.01 -10.00
C GLY A 175 22.69 -6.03 -8.53
N ASP A 176 22.13 -4.94 -8.01
CA ASP A 176 21.79 -4.77 -6.60
C ASP A 176 20.34 -4.27 -6.44
N ALA A 177 19.80 -4.34 -5.23
CA ALA A 177 18.47 -3.82 -4.90
C ALA A 177 18.45 -3.09 -3.57
N ASN A 178 17.60 -2.07 -3.49
CA ASN A 178 17.30 -1.37 -2.23
C ASN A 178 16.42 -2.22 -1.30
N ASP A 179 15.93 -1.60 -0.21
CA ASP A 179 15.12 -2.26 0.82
C ASP A 179 13.87 -2.98 0.28
N TYR A 180 13.38 -3.92 1.09
CA TYR A 180 12.11 -4.61 0.92
C TYR A 180 12.03 -5.56 -0.29
N VAL A 181 13.17 -6.10 -0.75
CA VAL A 181 13.16 -7.14 -1.79
C VAL A 181 12.26 -8.29 -1.36
N GLY A 182 11.31 -8.68 -2.21
CA GLY A 182 10.39 -9.77 -1.90
C GLY A 182 9.46 -9.51 -0.71
N LYS A 183 9.18 -8.25 -0.36
CA LYS A 183 8.18 -7.92 0.67
C LYS A 183 6.86 -8.63 0.39
N GLY A 184 6.37 -9.39 1.37
CA GLY A 184 5.14 -10.17 1.26
C GLY A 184 5.15 -11.17 0.12
N LEU A 185 6.30 -11.77 -0.20
CA LEU A 185 6.42 -12.80 -1.23
C LEU A 185 5.34 -13.89 -1.03
N SER A 186 4.63 -14.23 -2.10
CA SER A 186 3.39 -15.02 -2.07
C SER A 186 3.39 -16.15 -3.10
N GLY A 187 4.55 -16.78 -3.31
CA GLY A 187 4.70 -17.98 -4.13
C GLY A 187 5.62 -17.80 -5.34
N GLY A 188 5.99 -16.58 -5.69
CA GLY A 188 6.93 -16.32 -6.77
C GLY A 188 8.39 -16.62 -6.39
N ARG A 189 9.28 -16.53 -7.39
CA ARG A 189 10.72 -16.74 -7.24
C ARG A 189 11.50 -15.46 -7.51
N ILE A 190 12.41 -15.10 -6.64
CA ILE A 190 13.31 -13.95 -6.80
C ILE A 190 14.75 -14.42 -6.75
N SER A 191 15.58 -13.96 -7.68
CA SER A 191 17.04 -14.08 -7.57
C SER A 191 17.74 -12.74 -7.76
N VAL A 192 18.75 -12.47 -6.93
CA VAL A 192 19.60 -11.27 -7.02
C VAL A 192 21.06 -11.71 -6.97
N PHE A 193 21.85 -11.29 -7.95
CA PHE A 193 23.25 -11.68 -8.09
C PHE A 193 24.08 -10.59 -8.78
N PRO A 194 25.39 -10.50 -8.48
CA PRO A 194 26.22 -9.44 -9.03
C PRO A 194 26.40 -9.59 -10.56
N PRO A 195 26.79 -8.52 -11.26
CA PRO A 195 27.19 -8.61 -12.66
C PRO A 195 28.32 -9.63 -12.84
N ALA A 196 28.32 -10.38 -13.95
CA ALA A 196 29.34 -11.40 -14.21
C ALA A 196 30.78 -10.83 -14.33
N LYS A 197 30.92 -9.51 -14.49
CA LYS A 197 32.19 -8.78 -14.55
C LYS A 197 32.62 -8.19 -13.21
N ALA A 198 31.86 -8.41 -12.13
CA ALA A 198 32.23 -7.96 -10.80
C ALA A 198 33.52 -8.65 -10.36
N THR A 199 34.45 -7.87 -9.81
CA THR A 199 35.76 -8.35 -9.33
C THR A 199 35.82 -8.48 -7.81
N PHE A 200 34.73 -8.17 -7.11
CA PHE A 200 34.62 -8.27 -5.66
C PHE A 200 33.96 -9.59 -5.26
N GLU A 201 34.29 -10.07 -4.05
CA GLU A 201 33.67 -11.26 -3.47
C GLU A 201 32.22 -10.97 -3.07
N ALA A 202 31.28 -11.75 -3.60
CA ALA A 202 29.85 -11.47 -3.47
C ALA A 202 29.38 -11.58 -2.02
N ASP A 203 29.87 -12.57 -1.28
CA ASP A 203 29.52 -12.89 0.11
C ASP A 203 30.04 -11.87 1.13
N GLU A 204 30.98 -11.00 0.75
CA GLU A 204 31.46 -9.90 1.58
C GLU A 204 30.69 -8.58 1.35
N ASN A 205 29.90 -8.48 0.27
CA ASN A 205 29.30 -7.24 -0.19
C ASN A 205 27.76 -7.24 -0.09
N ILE A 206 27.18 -6.08 0.25
CA ILE A 206 25.73 -5.91 0.32
C ILE A 206 25.15 -5.86 -1.09
N ILE A 207 24.12 -6.68 -1.34
CA ILE A 207 23.44 -6.74 -2.63
C ILE A 207 21.94 -6.48 -2.53
N ILE A 208 21.34 -6.68 -1.34
CA ILE A 208 19.95 -6.30 -1.06
C ILE A 208 19.85 -5.51 0.24
N GLY A 209 18.92 -4.57 0.29
CA GLY A 209 18.70 -3.71 1.45
C GLY A 209 17.97 -4.38 2.63
N ASN A 210 17.49 -3.54 3.52
CA ASN A 210 16.85 -3.90 4.78
C ASN A 210 15.46 -4.51 4.58
N THR A 211 14.99 -5.27 5.58
CA THR A 211 13.59 -5.76 5.66
C THR A 211 13.16 -6.55 4.42
N SER A 212 14.12 -7.23 3.80
CA SER A 212 13.88 -8.12 2.66
C SER A 212 13.12 -9.35 3.13
N PHE A 213 12.17 -9.80 2.32
CA PHE A 213 11.23 -10.89 2.58
C PHE A 213 10.29 -10.67 3.78
N TYR A 214 10.04 -9.41 4.13
CA TYR A 214 9.13 -9.06 5.23
C TYR A 214 7.73 -9.65 5.04
N GLY A 215 7.30 -10.47 5.99
CA GLY A 215 5.98 -11.10 5.99
C GLY A 215 5.72 -11.98 4.77
N ALA A 216 6.76 -12.53 4.14
CA ALA A 216 6.62 -13.52 3.09
C ALA A 216 5.83 -14.74 3.62
N THR A 217 4.87 -15.24 2.82
CA THR A 217 4.04 -16.39 3.20
C THR A 217 4.42 -17.65 2.43
N SER A 218 4.93 -17.51 1.21
CA SER A 218 5.40 -18.61 0.36
C SER A 218 6.30 -18.07 -0.76
N GLY A 219 7.01 -18.96 -1.46
CA GLY A 219 7.91 -18.62 -2.57
C GLY A 219 9.38 -18.82 -2.23
N GLU A 220 10.25 -18.38 -3.14
CA GLU A 220 11.68 -18.67 -3.09
C GLU A 220 12.51 -17.41 -3.33
N GLY A 221 13.54 -17.20 -2.51
CA GLY A 221 14.51 -16.10 -2.63
C GLY A 221 15.95 -16.62 -2.70
N TYR A 222 16.67 -16.28 -3.77
CA TYR A 222 18.06 -16.69 -3.99
C TYR A 222 18.97 -15.48 -4.11
N ILE A 223 19.79 -15.24 -3.09
CA ILE A 223 20.60 -14.02 -2.98
C ILE A 223 22.08 -14.40 -3.00
N ASN A 224 22.81 -13.94 -4.01
CA ASN A 224 24.27 -14.06 -4.07
C ASN A 224 24.93 -12.79 -3.55
N GLY A 225 24.95 -12.65 -2.22
CA GLY A 225 25.58 -11.55 -1.49
C GLY A 225 24.92 -11.31 -0.13
N ARG A 226 25.28 -10.21 0.54
CA ARG A 226 24.77 -9.88 1.88
C ARG A 226 23.47 -9.09 1.82
N ALA A 227 22.60 -9.34 2.79
CA ALA A 227 21.42 -8.53 3.05
C ALA A 227 21.71 -7.48 4.13
N GLY A 228 20.91 -6.41 4.13
CA GLY A 228 20.86 -5.43 5.23
C GLY A 228 20.18 -5.98 6.50
N GLU A 229 19.75 -5.07 7.36
CA GLU A 229 19.10 -5.39 8.63
C GLU A 229 17.70 -6.01 8.45
N ARG A 230 17.26 -6.79 9.43
CA ARG A 230 15.92 -7.41 9.49
C ARG A 230 15.59 -8.29 8.27
N PHE A 231 16.54 -9.12 7.87
CA PHE A 231 16.32 -10.11 6.80
C PHE A 231 15.32 -11.19 7.25
N CYS A 232 14.32 -11.49 6.41
CA CYS A 232 13.26 -12.48 6.68
C CYS A 232 12.46 -12.24 7.98
N VAL A 233 12.08 -10.98 8.22
CA VAL A 233 11.25 -10.55 9.37
C VAL A 233 9.75 -10.82 9.17
#